data_AF-E0Z266-F1
#
_entry.id   AF-E0Z266-F1
#
_cell.length_a   1.000
_cell.length_b   1.000
_cell.length_c   1.000
_cell.angle_alpha   90.00
_cell.angle_beta   90.00
_cell.angle_gamma   90.00
#
_symmetry.space_group_name_H-M   'P 1'
#
loop_
_entity.id
_entity.type
_entity.pdbx_description
1 polymer ?
#
loop_
_entity_poly.entity_id
_entity_poly.type
_entity_poly.pdbx_seq_one_letter_code
_entity_poly.pdbx_strand_id
1 'polypeptide(L)' 'MGHPSFVMSNSFTNQVLAQIELWTKSDQYKVGVCFLPKKLDEEVAAAHLEHLGVRLTK' A
#
# COMPACT_ATOMS: atom_id res chain seq x y z
N MET A 1 14.88 -14.12 -13.00
CA MET A 1 14.88 -12.88 -12.18
C MET A 1 13.44 -12.44 -12.00
N GLY A 2 13.06 -12.02 -10.79
CA GLY A 2 11.69 -11.62 -10.45
C GLY A 2 11.36 -10.19 -10.86
N HIS A 3 10.37 -9.61 -10.20
CA HIS A 3 9.92 -8.25 -10.49
C HIS A 3 10.96 -7.19 -10.10
N PRO A 4 11.10 -6.10 -10.89
CA PRO A 4 11.97 -4.97 -10.57
C PRO A 4 11.60 -4.26 -9.26
N SER A 5 12.58 -3.61 -8.62
CA SER A 5 12.40 -2.94 -7.32
C SER A 5 11.28 -1.91 -7.31
N PHE A 6 11.08 -1.14 -8.40
CA PHE A 6 10.05 -0.11 -8.45
C PHE A 6 8.63 -0.69 -8.30
N VAL A 7 8.30 -1.75 -9.05
CA VAL A 7 6.99 -2.39 -8.92
C VAL A 7 6.86 -3.12 -7.58
N MET A 8 7.95 -3.71 -7.07
CA MET A 8 7.94 -4.34 -5.75
C MET A 8 7.78 -3.33 -4.60
N SER A 9 8.24 -2.08 -4.76
CA SER A 9 8.02 -1.01 -3.78
C SER A 9 6.53 -0.78 -3.53
N ASN A 10 5.69 -0.83 -4.56
CA ASN A 10 4.24 -0.72 -4.43
C ASN A 10 3.65 -1.89 -3.63
N SER A 11 4.08 -3.12 -3.92
CA SER A 11 3.63 -4.32 -3.21
C SER A 11 4.09 -4.32 -1.74
N PHE A 12 5.34 -3.97 -1.47
CA PHE A 12 5.88 -3.98 -0.11
C PHE A 12 5.36 -2.82 0.73
N THR A 13 5.05 -1.66 0.15
CA THR A 13 4.37 -0.59 0.88
C THR A 13 3.00 -1.06 1.37
N ASN A 14 2.22 -1.73 0.52
CA ASN A 14 0.95 -2.35 0.94
C ASN A 14 1.15 -3.40 2.03
N GLN A 15 2.19 -4.24 1.95
CA GLN A 15 2.48 -5.21 3.02
C GLN A 15 2.80 -4.52 4.35
N VAL A 16 3.61 -3.45 4.35
CA VAL A 16 3.94 -2.71 5.57
C VAL A 16 2.69 -2.05 6.16
N LEU A 17 1.84 -1.43 5.33
CA LEU A 17 0.57 -0.85 5.80
C LEU A 17 -0.35 -1.92 6.41
N ALA A 18 -0.46 -3.10 5.79
CA ALA A 18 -1.22 -4.21 6.33
C ALA A 18 -0.66 -4.71 7.67
N GLN A 19 0.66 -4.80 7.81
CA GLN A 19 1.29 -5.18 9.08
C GLN A 19 1.02 -4.14 10.17
N ILE A 20 1.11 -2.84 9.85
CA ILE A 20 0.81 -1.75 10.79
C ILE A 20 -0.66 -1.81 11.22
N GLU A 21 -1.58 -2.00 10.27
CA GLU A 21 -3.03 -2.08 10.54
C GLU A 21 -3.36 -3.27 11.46
N LEU A 22 -2.83 -4.45 11.15
CA LEU A 22 -3.02 -5.64 11.98
C LEU A 22 -2.38 -5.49 13.36
N TRP A 23 -1.21 -4.84 13.46
CA TRP A 23 -0.53 -4.64 14.74
C TRP A 23 -1.25 -3.63 15.64
N THR A 24 -1.74 -2.53 15.06
CA THR A 24 -2.28 -1.39 15.83
C THR A 24 -3.78 -1.48 16.06
N LYS A 25 -4.51 -2.27 15.26
CA LYS A 25 -5.98 -2.40 15.31
C LYS A 25 -6.44 -3.85 15.25
N SER A 26 -5.65 -4.79 15.79
CA SER A 26 -5.93 -6.23 15.75
C SER A 26 -7.33 -6.60 16.24
N ASP A 27 -7.86 -5.84 17.22
CA ASP A 27 -9.17 -6.04 17.83
C ASP A 27 -10.35 -5.70 16.89
N GLN A 28 -10.09 -4.94 15.83
CA GLN A 28 -11.10 -4.54 14.83
C GLN A 28 -11.30 -5.59 13.74
N TYR A 29 -10.43 -6.60 13.67
CA TYR A 29 -10.46 -7.64 12.64
C TYR A 29 -10.85 -9.00 13.22
N LYS A 30 -11.86 -9.63 12.61
CA LYS A 30 -12.18 -11.04 12.88
C LYS A 30 -11.31 -11.94 12.02
N VAL A 31 -11.11 -13.19 12.46
CA VAL A 31 -10.41 -14.21 11.65
C VAL A 31 -11.11 -14.33 10.29
N GLY A 32 -10.37 -14.05 9.23
CA GLY A 32 -10.88 -13.99 7.87
C GLY A 32 -9.91 -13.26 6.94
N VAL A 33 -10.32 -13.11 5.69
CA VAL A 33 -9.56 -12.36 4.68
C VAL A 33 -10.18 -10.97 4.58
N CYS A 34 -9.35 -9.94 4.71
CA CYS A 34 -9.72 -8.54 4.57
C CYS A 34 -8.78 -7.84 3.59
N PHE A 35 -9.22 -6.69 3.08
CA PHE A 35 -8.44 -5.82 2.20
C PHE A 35 -8.17 -4.50 2.90
N LEU A 36 -7.06 -3.85 2.54
CA LEU A 36 -6.82 -2.47 2.95
C LEU A 36 -7.88 -1.53 2.33
N PRO A 37 -8.28 -0.46 3.03
CA PRO A 37 -9.15 0.56 2.46
C PRO A 37 -8.59 1.16 1.17
N LYS A 38 -9.46 1.43 0.19
CA LYS A 38 -9.10 2.04 -1.11
C LYS A 38 -8.27 3.32 -0.98
N LYS A 39 -8.50 4.11 0.07
CA LYS A 39 -7.73 5.33 0.33
C LYS A 39 -6.24 5.05 0.54
N LEU A 40 -5.90 3.97 1.26
CA LEU A 40 -4.50 3.60 1.45
C LEU A 40 -3.87 3.14 0.13
N ASP A 41 -4.62 2.45 -0.72
CA ASP A 41 -4.14 2.04 -2.05
C ASP A 41 -3.84 3.25 -2.95
N GLU A 42 -4.70 4.28 -2.91
CA GLU A 42 -4.46 5.56 -3.58
C GLU A 42 -3.25 6.30 -3.02
N GLU A 43 -3.03 6.27 -1.70
CA GLU A 43 -1.85 6.86 -1.05
C GLU A 43 -0.55 6.16 -1.49
N VAL A 44 -0.57 4.82 -1.63
CA VAL A 44 0.57 4.07 -2.19
C VAL A 44 0.85 4.53 -3.61
N ALA A 45 -0.17 4.60 -4.47
CA ALA A 45 0.01 5.05 -5.85
C ALA A 45 0.57 6.49 -5.91
N ALA A 46 0.00 7.40 -5.12
CA ALA A 46 0.40 8.81 -5.05
C ALA A 46 1.87 8.97 -4.62
N ALA A 47 2.34 8.17 -3.65
CA ALA A 47 3.71 8.22 -3.15
C ALA A 47 4.77 7.86 -4.22
N HIS A 48 4.38 7.15 -5.28
CA HIS A 48 5.30 6.73 -6.35
C HIS A 48 5.28 7.66 -7.58
N LEU A 49 4.35 8.63 -7.66
CA LEU A 49 4.21 9.51 -8.82
C LEU A 49 5.42 10.42 -9.05
N GLU A 50 6.02 10.95 -7.98
CA GLU A 50 7.18 11.84 -8.07
C GLU A 50 8.39 11.14 -8.72
N HIS A 51 8.61 9.87 -8.39
CA HIS A 51 9.69 9.06 -8.98
C HIS A 51 9.53 8.90 -10.50
N LEU A 52 8.29 8.94 -11.01
CA LEU A 52 7.96 8.87 -12.43
C LEU A 52 7.85 10.26 -13.09
N GLY A 53 8.03 11.34 -12.33
CA GLY A 53 7.83 12.72 -12.82
C GLY A 53 6.38 13.05 -13.16
N VAL A 54 5.41 12.28 -12.65
CA VAL A 54 3.98 12.46 -12.93
C VAL A 54 3.39 13.55 -12.04
N ARG A 55 2.54 14.41 -12.62
CA ARG A 55 1.77 15.43 -11.90
C ARG A 55 0.29 15.12 -11.98
N LEU A 56 -0.36 14.98 -10.82
CA LEU A 56 -1.79 14.76 -10.73
C LEU A 56 -2.54 16.10 -10.80
N THR A 57 -3.61 16.17 -11.58
CA THR A 57 -4.54 17.31 -11.57
C THR A 57 -5.41 17.27 -10.31
N LYS A 58 -5.72 18.44 -9.74
CA LYS A 58 -6.62 18.58 -8.59
C LYS A 58 -8.06 18.82 -9.03
#